data_AF-A0A7H8SJR6-F1
#
_entry.id   AF-A0A7H8SJR6-F1
#
_cell.length_a   1.000
_cell.length_b   1.000
_cell.length_c   1.000
_cell.angle_alpha   90.00
_cell.angle_beta   90.00
_cell.angle_gamma   90.00
#
_symmetry.space_group_name_H-M   'P 1'
#
loop_
_entity.id
_entity.type
_entity.pdbx_description
1 polymer ?
#
loop_
_entity_poly.entity_id
_entity_poly.type
_entity_poly.pdbx_seq_one_letter_code
_entity_poly.pdbx_strand_id
1 'polypeptide(L)'
;MTYTARLKVFCDNKDILSKLSYTFANTTTKQNYGGKIDSNGCTKVYNCNKLDLIFVELFLNNSKLARVHVPALENGEFNKSTFTLKSTTGTTQKSESNKVPVKVKNELEVALDNLNGTAVYFGNNFLIHDANLRAAYMREIKKMSDGYLEAVKKGSISVKDAALEATDLRNQILDATRKKNSAIGLAVSQKEKALGKTLEQILEYYAMEINDPNKFNALKSNRAAIDGFVAQRFEMQSAPN
;
A
#
# COMPACT_ATOMS: atom_id res chain seq x y z
N MET A 1 28.44 22.45 2.56
CA MET A 1 28.44 21.14 1.87
C MET A 1 27.51 21.25 0.68
N THR A 2 28.02 21.01 -0.54
CA THR A 2 27.21 21.04 -1.77
C THR A 2 26.75 19.62 -2.10
N TYR A 3 25.43 19.43 -2.18
CA TYR A 3 24.85 18.17 -2.63
C TYR A 3 24.62 18.26 -4.13
N THR A 4 25.03 17.21 -4.83
CA THR A 4 24.86 17.11 -6.28
C THR A 4 24.31 15.75 -6.65
N ALA A 5 23.58 15.71 -7.76
CA ALA A 5 23.03 14.49 -8.32
C ALA A 5 23.51 14.34 -9.76
N ARG A 6 23.98 13.14 -10.08
CA ARG A 6 24.33 12.69 -11.43
C ARG A 6 24.14 11.18 -11.53
N LEU A 7 23.85 10.69 -12.73
CA LEU A 7 23.73 9.27 -13.03
C LEU A 7 24.83 8.87 -14.02
N LYS A 8 25.50 7.74 -13.73
CA LYS A 8 26.39 7.08 -14.69
C LYS A 8 25.72 5.83 -15.25
N VAL A 9 25.52 5.81 -16.56
CA VAL A 9 24.93 4.71 -17.30
C VAL A 9 26.05 3.88 -17.93
N PHE A 10 26.14 2.61 -17.53
CA PHE A 10 27.02 1.64 -18.15
C PHE A 10 26.25 0.87 -19.22
N CYS A 11 26.75 0.84 -20.44
CA CYS A 11 26.18 0.04 -21.52
C CYS A 11 27.31 -0.60 -22.31
N ASP A 12 27.17 -1.88 -22.62
CA ASP A 12 28.18 -2.64 -23.37
C ASP A 12 28.28 -2.16 -24.83
N ASN A 13 27.17 -1.63 -25.37
CA ASN A 13 27.10 -1.12 -26.74
C ASN A 13 27.18 0.43 -26.77
N LYS A 14 28.29 0.95 -27.30
CA LYS A 14 28.57 2.39 -27.42
C LYS A 14 27.60 3.13 -28.37
N ASP A 15 27.04 2.44 -29.36
CA ASP A 15 26.09 3.03 -30.31
C ASP A 15 24.72 3.29 -29.69
N ILE A 16 24.36 2.48 -28.69
CA ILE A 16 23.12 2.69 -27.92
C ILE A 16 23.33 3.88 -26.97
N LEU A 17 24.50 3.96 -26.33
CA LEU A 17 24.84 5.04 -25.40
C LEU A 17 24.75 6.43 -26.05
N SER A 18 25.21 6.58 -27.29
CA SER A 18 25.17 7.85 -28.03
C SER A 18 23.75 8.29 -28.44
N LYS A 19 22.81 7.34 -28.51
CA LYS A 19 21.39 7.58 -28.85
C LYS A 19 20.50 7.79 -27.63
N LEU A 20 21.04 7.65 -26.42
CA LEU A 20 20.29 7.86 -25.19
C LEU A 20 20.11 9.34 -24.88
N SER A 21 18.88 9.73 -24.62
CA SER A 21 18.54 10.99 -23.97
C SER A 21 18.05 10.72 -22.55
N TYR A 22 18.17 11.73 -21.68
CA TYR A 22 17.67 11.64 -20.33
C TYR A 22 16.86 12.88 -19.95
N THR A 23 15.92 12.67 -19.03
CA THR A 23 15.22 13.74 -18.32
C THR A 23 15.51 13.58 -16.84
N PHE A 24 16.18 14.56 -16.25
CA PHE A 24 16.36 14.68 -14.81
C PHE A 24 15.12 15.38 -14.24
N ALA A 25 14.46 14.74 -13.28
CA ALA A 25 13.26 15.24 -12.64
C ALA A 25 13.49 15.32 -11.12
N ASN A 26 13.55 16.54 -10.59
CA ASN A 26 13.51 16.78 -9.16
C ASN A 26 12.05 16.95 -8.74
N THR A 27 11.52 15.94 -8.06
CA THR A 27 10.10 15.90 -7.64
C THR A 27 9.86 16.87 -6.49
N THR A 28 10.86 17.12 -5.66
CA THR A 28 10.77 18.03 -4.50
C THR A 28 10.71 19.49 -4.95
N THR A 29 11.55 19.90 -5.91
CA THR A 29 11.58 21.28 -6.42
C THR A 29 10.75 21.51 -7.68
N LYS A 30 10.14 20.45 -8.24
CA LYS A 30 9.39 20.44 -9.52
C LYS A 30 10.20 20.94 -10.72
N GLN A 31 11.52 20.83 -10.66
CA GLN A 31 12.41 21.22 -11.75
C GLN A 31 12.77 20.00 -12.60
N ASN A 32 12.66 20.17 -13.92
CA ASN A 32 13.01 19.15 -14.89
C ASN A 32 14.07 19.67 -15.85
N TYR A 33 15.10 18.88 -16.10
CA TYR A 33 16.19 19.20 -17.01
C TYR A 33 16.39 18.07 -18.01
N GLY A 34 16.29 18.38 -19.31
CA GLY A 34 16.64 17.45 -20.38
C GLY A 34 18.11 17.50 -20.72
N GLY A 35 18.67 16.37 -21.16
CA GLY A 35 20.05 16.29 -21.64
C GLY A 35 20.35 15.05 -22.47
N LYS A 36 21.50 15.06 -23.13
CA LYS A 36 22.12 13.86 -23.72
C LYS A 36 23.20 13.34 -22.80
N ILE A 37 23.38 12.02 -22.78
CA ILE A 37 24.46 11.39 -22.02
C ILE A 37 25.79 11.70 -22.72
N ASP A 38 26.85 11.96 -21.94
CA ASP A 38 28.18 12.18 -22.50
C ASP A 38 28.82 10.87 -23.03
N SER A 39 29.98 10.98 -23.69
CA SER A 39 30.72 9.83 -24.22
C SER A 39 31.18 8.83 -23.15
N ASN A 40 31.22 9.26 -21.88
CA ASN A 40 31.59 8.45 -20.72
C ASN A 40 30.39 7.85 -19.99
N GLY A 41 29.18 8.03 -20.53
CA GLY A 41 27.94 7.50 -19.95
C GLY A 41 27.39 8.33 -18.79
N CYS A 42 27.89 9.54 -18.53
CA CYS A 42 27.45 10.38 -17.43
C CYS A 42 26.41 11.43 -17.86
N THR A 43 25.46 11.72 -16.97
CA THR A 43 24.61 12.91 -17.06
C THR A 43 25.36 14.15 -16.58
N LYS A 44 24.83 15.34 -16.90
CA LYS A 44 25.30 16.58 -16.27
C LYS A 44 25.13 16.51 -14.75
N VAL A 45 25.96 17.27 -14.05
CA VAL A 45 25.90 17.44 -12.60
C VAL A 45 24.86 18.50 -12.29
N TYR A 46 23.88 18.14 -11.45
CA TYR A 46 22.85 19.08 -10.99
C TYR A 46 23.01 19.33 -9.50
N ASN A 47 22.92 20.59 -9.09
CA ASN A 47 22.88 20.96 -7.68
C ASN A 47 21.51 20.60 -7.11
N CYS A 48 21.48 19.98 -5.93
CA CYS A 48 20.26 19.56 -5.26
C CYS A 48 20.41 19.70 -3.73
N ASN A 49 19.32 19.55 -3.00
CA ASN A 49 19.34 19.45 -1.54
C ASN A 49 19.47 18.00 -1.08
N LYS A 50 19.89 17.79 0.18
CA LYS A 50 20.07 16.46 0.78
C LYS A 50 18.81 15.58 0.75
N LEU A 51 17.64 16.20 0.84
CA LEU A 51 16.34 15.51 0.94
C LEU A 51 15.53 15.56 -0.37
N ASP A 52 16.16 15.97 -1.48
CA ASP A 52 15.46 16.03 -2.77
C ASP A 52 15.23 14.63 -3.35
N LEU A 53 14.00 14.40 -3.83
CA LEU A 53 13.59 13.19 -4.52
C LEU A 53 13.85 13.32 -6.01
N ILE A 54 14.92 12.68 -6.47
CA ILE A 54 15.44 12.87 -7.82
C ILE A 54 15.28 11.58 -8.63
N PHE A 55 14.71 11.72 -9.82
CA PHE A 55 14.58 10.63 -10.78
C PHE A 55 15.24 11.03 -12.10
N VAL A 56 16.00 10.11 -12.68
CA VAL A 56 16.50 10.24 -14.05
C VAL A 56 15.75 9.25 -14.92
N GLU A 57 15.05 9.77 -15.91
CA GLU A 57 14.33 8.98 -16.91
C GLU A 57 15.18 8.86 -18.16
N LEU A 58 15.44 7.64 -18.61
CA LEU A 58 16.24 7.34 -19.79
C LEU A 58 15.32 7.05 -20.98
N PHE A 59 15.62 7.64 -22.12
CA PHE A 59 14.88 7.50 -23.37
C PHE A 59 15.80 7.04 -24.50
N LEU A 60 15.31 6.12 -25.32
CA LEU A 60 15.95 5.69 -26.55
C LEU A 60 14.91 5.76 -27.67
N ASN A 61 15.18 6.54 -28.72
CA ASN A 61 14.27 6.74 -29.86
C ASN A 61 12.83 7.10 -29.41
N ASN A 62 12.68 8.07 -28.49
CA ASN A 62 11.41 8.49 -27.87
C ASN A 62 10.66 7.44 -27.05
N SER A 63 11.22 6.24 -26.86
CA SER A 63 10.68 5.23 -25.96
C SER A 63 11.34 5.33 -24.58
N LYS A 64 10.53 5.39 -23.53
CA LYS A 64 11.01 5.40 -22.14
C LYS A 64 11.59 4.02 -21.81
N LEU A 65 12.88 3.96 -21.53
CA LEU A 65 13.58 2.72 -21.18
C LEU A 65 13.53 2.44 -19.68
N ALA A 66 13.83 3.44 -18.87
CA ALA A 66 13.98 3.26 -17.42
C ALA A 66 13.72 4.56 -16.68
N ARG A 67 13.27 4.42 -15.43
CA ARG A 67 13.20 5.50 -14.44
C ARG A 67 14.07 5.07 -13.26
N VAL A 68 15.15 5.80 -13.02
CA VAL A 68 16.16 5.46 -12.00
C VAL A 68 16.13 6.52 -10.91
N HIS A 69 15.97 6.10 -9.67
CA HIS A 69 16.11 6.99 -8.52
C HIS A 69 17.59 7.32 -8.28
N VAL A 70 17.92 8.60 -8.11
CA VAL A 70 19.30 9.07 -7.92
C VAL A 70 19.41 9.74 -6.55
N PRO A 71 20.23 9.22 -5.62
CA PRO A 71 20.44 9.89 -4.34
C PRO A 71 21.19 11.22 -4.52
N ALA A 72 20.88 12.20 -3.67
CA ALA A 72 21.67 13.42 -3.52
C ALA A 72 22.99 13.08 -2.80
N LEU A 73 24.12 13.28 -3.47
CA LEU A 73 25.44 12.90 -2.96
C LEU A 73 26.28 14.11 -2.61
N GLU A 74 27.00 14.01 -1.50
CA GLU A 74 27.96 15.01 -1.06
C GLU A 74 29.20 14.96 -1.98
N ASN A 75 29.60 16.10 -2.53
CA ASN A 75 30.78 16.23 -3.40
C ASN A 75 30.78 15.42 -4.71
N GLY A 76 29.61 14.91 -5.16
CA GLY A 76 29.42 14.44 -6.54
C GLY A 76 30.07 13.10 -6.91
N GLU A 77 30.45 12.29 -5.91
CA GLU A 77 30.90 10.91 -6.15
C GLU A 77 29.82 10.10 -6.87
N PHE A 78 30.19 9.35 -7.90
CA PHE A 78 29.25 8.62 -8.76
C PHE A 78 29.01 7.17 -8.34
N ASN A 79 29.80 6.65 -7.40
CA ASN A 79 29.84 5.22 -7.06
C ASN A 79 28.48 4.69 -6.56
N LYS A 80 27.61 5.57 -6.05
CA LYS A 80 26.27 5.22 -5.55
C LYS A 80 25.12 5.53 -6.54
N SER A 81 25.43 6.08 -7.72
CA SER A 81 24.46 6.49 -8.73
C SER A 81 24.83 5.92 -10.10
N THR A 82 24.83 4.59 -10.19
CA THR A 82 25.16 3.85 -11.41
C THR A 82 23.97 3.04 -11.89
N PHE A 83 23.79 2.96 -13.21
CA PHE A 83 22.74 2.16 -13.85
C PHE A 83 23.34 1.36 -15.00
N THR A 84 23.13 0.04 -15.01
CA THR A 84 23.70 -0.84 -16.05
C THR A 84 22.60 -1.23 -17.05
N LEU A 85 22.72 -0.72 -18.27
CA LEU A 85 21.92 -1.13 -19.42
C LEU A 85 22.53 -2.37 -20.05
N LYS A 86 21.94 -3.53 -19.73
CA LYS A 86 22.26 -4.78 -20.41
C LYS A 86 21.69 -4.75 -21.83
N SER A 87 22.56 -4.88 -22.82
CA SER A 87 22.15 -5.06 -24.22
C SER A 87 22.10 -6.55 -24.51
N THR A 88 20.91 -7.09 -24.77
CA THR A 88 20.79 -8.46 -25.30
C THR A 88 20.73 -8.35 -26.82
N THR A 89 21.76 -8.84 -27.51
CA THR A 89 21.72 -9.04 -28.96
C THR A 89 20.96 -10.32 -29.27
N GLY A 90 19.70 -10.18 -29.63
CA GLY A 90 18.85 -11.25 -30.14
C GLY A 90 17.62 -10.63 -30.79
N THR A 91 17.01 -11.33 -31.75
CA THR A 91 15.65 -11.00 -32.17
C THR A 91 14.75 -11.18 -30.96
N THR A 92 14.36 -10.09 -30.30
CA THR A 92 13.16 -10.12 -29.48
C THR A 92 12.04 -10.51 -30.43
N GLN A 93 11.55 -11.75 -30.31
CA GLN A 93 10.14 -11.94 -30.55
C GLN A 93 9.48 -10.87 -29.68
N LYS A 94 8.80 -9.88 -30.29
CA LYS A 94 7.81 -9.12 -29.54
C LYS A 94 7.09 -10.17 -28.72
N SER A 95 6.97 -9.99 -27.40
CA SER A 95 6.03 -10.87 -26.71
C SER A 95 4.77 -10.76 -27.55
N GLU A 96 4.34 -11.89 -28.13
CA GLU A 96 2.96 -11.99 -28.51
C GLU A 96 2.28 -11.53 -27.24
N SER A 97 1.58 -10.43 -27.36
CA SER A 97 0.66 -10.06 -26.33
C SER A 97 -0.24 -11.29 -26.27
N ASN A 98 0.08 -12.22 -25.38
CA ASN A 98 -0.90 -12.97 -24.65
C ASN A 98 -1.67 -11.90 -23.86
N LYS A 99 -2.40 -11.02 -24.57
CA LYS A 99 -3.83 -10.96 -24.46
C LYS A 99 -4.28 -12.42 -24.42
N VAL A 100 -4.14 -13.05 -23.25
CA VAL A 100 -5.25 -13.81 -22.72
C VAL A 100 -6.43 -12.89 -23.06
N PRO A 101 -7.33 -13.29 -23.96
CA PRO A 101 -8.44 -12.43 -24.32
C PRO A 101 -9.04 -12.04 -22.98
N VAL A 102 -8.89 -10.75 -22.61
CA VAL A 102 -9.57 -10.21 -21.46
C VAL A 102 -11.00 -10.26 -21.94
N LYS A 103 -11.69 -11.37 -21.65
CA LYS A 103 -13.11 -11.50 -21.86
C LYS A 103 -13.66 -10.30 -21.11
N VAL A 104 -14.09 -9.28 -21.86
CA VAL A 104 -14.64 -8.06 -21.28
C VAL A 104 -15.89 -8.55 -20.56
N LYS A 105 -15.76 -8.74 -19.24
CA LYS A 105 -16.83 -9.30 -18.44
C LYS A 105 -18.00 -8.34 -18.56
N ASN A 106 -19.17 -8.90 -18.86
CA ASN A 106 -20.39 -8.11 -18.95
C ASN A 106 -20.66 -7.46 -17.58
N GLU A 107 -21.36 -6.33 -17.54
CA GLU A 107 -21.67 -5.59 -16.29
C GLU A 107 -22.31 -6.52 -15.25
N LEU A 108 -23.17 -7.44 -15.70
CA LEU A 108 -23.75 -8.48 -14.86
C LEU A 108 -22.71 -9.49 -14.33
N GLU A 109 -21.80 -9.98 -15.17
CA GLU A 109 -20.76 -10.93 -14.72
C GLU A 109 -19.90 -10.29 -13.62
N VAL A 110 -19.56 -9.00 -13.75
CA VAL A 110 -18.82 -8.25 -12.73
C VAL A 110 -19.64 -8.10 -11.44
N ALA A 111 -20.93 -7.76 -11.54
CA ALA A 111 -21.81 -7.63 -10.38
C ALA A 111 -21.95 -8.95 -9.62
N LEU A 112 -22.13 -10.06 -10.33
CA LEU A 112 -22.25 -11.40 -9.75
C LEU A 112 -20.94 -11.87 -9.10
N ASP A 113 -19.79 -11.60 -9.73
CA ASP A 113 -18.48 -11.90 -9.14
C ASP A 113 -18.29 -11.14 -7.81
N ASN A 114 -18.68 -9.86 -7.78
CA ASN A 114 -18.61 -9.04 -6.57
C ASN A 114 -19.56 -9.54 -5.47
N LEU A 115 -20.77 -9.96 -5.84
CA LEU A 115 -21.73 -10.56 -4.91
C LEU A 115 -21.18 -11.86 -4.31
N ASN A 116 -20.67 -12.76 -5.16
CA ASN A 116 -20.07 -14.02 -4.73
C ASN A 116 -18.84 -13.81 -3.84
N GLY A 117 -17.96 -12.87 -4.20
CA GLY A 117 -16.82 -12.50 -3.36
C GLY A 117 -17.23 -11.97 -2.00
N THR A 118 -18.28 -11.14 -1.95
CA THR A 118 -18.85 -10.62 -0.70
C THR A 118 -19.48 -11.73 0.14
N ALA A 119 -20.18 -12.67 -0.49
CA ALA A 119 -20.76 -13.82 0.20
C ALA A 119 -19.68 -14.70 0.82
N VAL A 120 -18.59 -14.99 0.10
CA VAL A 120 -17.42 -15.72 0.63
C VAL A 120 -16.82 -15.01 1.83
N TYR A 121 -16.60 -13.69 1.72
CA TYR A 121 -16.12 -12.89 2.84
C TYR A 121 -17.06 -12.99 4.05
N PHE A 122 -18.37 -12.85 3.86
CA PHE A 122 -19.35 -12.95 4.94
C PHE A 122 -19.32 -14.34 5.60
N GLY A 123 -19.36 -15.39 4.78
CA GLY A 123 -19.34 -16.77 5.27
C GLY A 123 -18.09 -17.09 6.09
N ASN A 124 -16.91 -16.62 5.66
CA ASN A 124 -15.66 -16.88 6.34
C ASN A 124 -15.50 -16.08 7.65
N ASN A 125 -16.06 -14.87 7.73
CA ASN A 125 -15.89 -14.01 8.91
C ASN A 125 -17.03 -14.13 9.94
N PHE A 126 -18.26 -14.43 9.51
CA PHE A 126 -19.44 -14.38 10.37
C PHE A 126 -20.12 -15.73 10.56
N LEU A 127 -19.94 -16.67 9.63
CA LEU A 127 -20.55 -18.01 9.70
C LEU A 127 -19.51 -19.12 9.94
N ILE A 128 -18.32 -18.76 10.44
CA ILE A 128 -17.23 -19.73 10.67
C ILE A 128 -17.61 -20.80 11.69
N HIS A 129 -18.45 -20.46 12.65
CA HIS A 129 -18.88 -21.36 13.73
C HIS A 129 -19.96 -22.38 13.31
N ASP A 130 -20.66 -22.14 12.19
CA ASP A 130 -21.71 -23.03 11.69
C ASP A 130 -21.47 -23.34 10.21
N ALA A 131 -20.82 -24.49 9.97
CA ALA A 131 -20.49 -24.96 8.63
C ALA A 131 -21.73 -25.26 7.78
N ASN A 132 -22.83 -25.73 8.39
CA ASN A 132 -24.05 -26.08 7.68
C ASN A 132 -24.77 -24.82 7.20
N LEU A 133 -24.90 -23.81 8.08
CA LEU A 133 -25.48 -22.52 7.72
C LEU A 133 -24.65 -21.80 6.66
N ARG A 134 -23.31 -21.84 6.78
CA ARG A 134 -22.39 -21.30 5.77
C ARG A 134 -22.59 -21.96 4.41
N ALA A 135 -22.67 -23.30 4.36
CA ALA A 135 -22.89 -24.03 3.12
C ALA A 135 -24.28 -23.74 2.51
N ALA A 136 -25.33 -23.68 3.33
CA ALA A 136 -26.68 -23.30 2.88
C ALA A 136 -26.70 -21.88 2.29
N TYR A 137 -26.09 -20.92 2.98
CA TYR A 137 -25.97 -19.54 2.50
C TYR A 137 -25.25 -19.43 1.15
N MET A 138 -24.09 -20.10 0.99
CA MET A 138 -23.36 -20.09 -0.28
C MET A 138 -24.17 -20.72 -1.42
N ARG A 139 -24.93 -21.78 -1.14
CA ARG A 139 -25.82 -22.41 -2.13
C ARG A 139 -26.92 -21.45 -2.59
N GLU A 140 -27.55 -20.72 -1.68
CA GLU A 140 -28.60 -19.76 -2.03
C GLU A 140 -28.06 -18.59 -2.86
N ILE A 141 -26.92 -18.00 -2.48
CA ILE A 141 -26.30 -16.92 -3.28
C ILE A 141 -25.92 -17.42 -4.67
N LYS A 142 -25.39 -18.64 -4.77
CA LYS A 142 -25.07 -19.26 -6.07
C LYS A 142 -26.32 -19.49 -6.91
N LYS A 143 -27.36 -20.08 -6.34
CA LYS A 143 -28.64 -20.33 -7.01
C LYS A 143 -29.26 -19.04 -7.54
N MET A 144 -29.18 -17.96 -6.76
CA MET A 144 -29.69 -16.66 -7.19
C MET A 144 -28.84 -16.04 -8.29
N SER A 145 -27.51 -16.16 -8.20
CA SER A 145 -26.59 -15.71 -9.27
C SER A 145 -26.85 -16.44 -10.59
N ASP A 146 -27.05 -17.76 -10.54
CA ASP A 146 -27.40 -18.59 -11.69
C ASP A 146 -28.79 -18.18 -12.23
N GLY A 147 -29.75 -17.88 -11.34
CA GLY A 147 -31.06 -17.36 -11.68
C GLY A 147 -31.02 -16.05 -12.48
N TYR A 148 -30.18 -15.09 -12.09
CA TYR A 148 -29.99 -13.85 -12.85
C TYR A 148 -29.41 -14.10 -14.24
N LEU A 149 -28.44 -15.00 -14.36
CA LEU A 149 -27.87 -15.39 -15.66
C LEU A 149 -28.94 -16.04 -16.56
N GLU A 150 -29.79 -16.90 -16.01
CA GLU A 150 -30.88 -17.51 -16.76
C GLU A 150 -31.95 -16.50 -17.18
N ALA A 151 -32.34 -15.59 -16.28
CA ALA A 151 -33.35 -14.57 -16.56
C ALA A 151 -32.91 -13.62 -17.69
N VAL A 152 -31.63 -13.24 -17.70
CA VAL A 152 -31.05 -12.45 -18.80
C VAL A 152 -30.98 -13.25 -20.10
N LYS A 153 -30.59 -14.53 -20.05
CA LYS A 153 -30.57 -15.39 -21.24
C LYS A 153 -31.97 -15.57 -21.86
N LYS A 154 -33.00 -15.63 -21.01
CA LYS A 154 -34.42 -15.71 -21.42
C LYS A 154 -34.99 -14.36 -21.90
N GLY A 155 -34.24 -13.27 -21.76
CA GLY A 155 -34.69 -11.92 -22.09
C GLY A 155 -35.75 -11.37 -21.14
N SER A 156 -35.94 -12.00 -19.97
CA SER A 156 -36.96 -11.60 -18.98
C SER A 156 -36.55 -10.37 -18.16
N ILE A 157 -35.24 -10.11 -18.06
CA ILE A 157 -34.66 -8.95 -17.37
C ILE A 157 -33.50 -8.39 -18.20
N SER A 158 -33.32 -7.08 -18.18
CA SER A 158 -32.15 -6.43 -18.79
C SER A 158 -30.88 -6.79 -18.03
N VAL A 159 -29.75 -6.85 -18.76
CA VAL A 159 -28.41 -7.03 -18.16
C VAL A 159 -28.15 -5.98 -17.08
N LYS A 160 -28.56 -4.73 -17.33
CA LYS A 160 -28.34 -3.61 -16.40
C LYS A 160 -29.17 -3.77 -15.12
N ASP A 161 -30.44 -4.14 -15.27
CA ASP A 161 -31.35 -4.28 -14.14
C ASP A 161 -30.91 -5.46 -13.25
N ALA A 162 -30.54 -6.59 -13.85
CA ALA A 162 -29.98 -7.72 -13.12
C ALA A 162 -28.67 -7.36 -12.38
N ALA A 163 -27.81 -6.53 -12.99
CA ALA A 163 -26.58 -6.07 -12.36
C ALA A 163 -26.86 -5.12 -11.18
N LEU A 164 -27.87 -4.25 -11.30
CA LEU A 164 -28.33 -3.36 -10.23
C LEU A 164 -28.89 -4.17 -9.05
N GLU A 165 -29.76 -5.15 -9.30
CA GLU A 165 -30.30 -6.00 -8.24
C GLU A 165 -29.21 -6.81 -7.52
N ALA A 166 -28.27 -7.41 -8.26
CA ALA A 166 -27.14 -8.11 -7.67
C ALA A 166 -26.27 -7.18 -6.80
N THR A 167 -26.11 -5.93 -7.23
CA THR A 167 -25.37 -4.90 -6.48
C THR A 167 -26.12 -4.46 -5.22
N ASP A 168 -27.45 -4.30 -5.32
CA ASP A 168 -28.28 -3.94 -4.17
C ASP A 168 -28.24 -5.04 -3.10
N LEU A 169 -28.41 -6.31 -3.49
CA LEU A 169 -28.28 -7.42 -2.55
C LEU A 169 -26.89 -7.44 -1.88
N ARG A 170 -25.83 -7.22 -2.66
CA ARG A 170 -24.47 -7.11 -2.10
C ARG A 170 -24.41 -6.03 -1.03
N ASN A 171 -25.00 -4.86 -1.29
CA ASN A 171 -25.03 -3.76 -0.33
C ASN A 171 -25.82 -4.11 0.93
N GLN A 172 -26.97 -4.79 0.79
CA GLN A 172 -27.74 -5.27 1.94
C GLN A 172 -26.94 -6.24 2.82
N ILE A 173 -26.20 -7.17 2.21
CA ILE A 173 -25.29 -8.09 2.93
C ILE A 173 -24.21 -7.30 3.68
N LEU A 174 -23.57 -6.33 3.00
CA LEU A 174 -22.55 -5.49 3.62
C LEU A 174 -23.11 -4.65 4.78
N ASP A 175 -24.32 -4.11 4.66
CA ASP A 175 -24.95 -3.33 5.73
C ASP A 175 -25.31 -4.17 6.95
N ALA A 176 -25.87 -5.36 6.73
CA ALA A 176 -26.10 -6.33 7.81
C ALA A 176 -24.79 -6.69 8.52
N THR A 177 -23.71 -6.85 7.75
CA THR A 177 -22.37 -7.14 8.25
C THR A 177 -21.80 -5.99 9.08
N ARG A 178 -21.90 -4.75 8.59
CA ARG A 178 -21.43 -3.54 9.28
C ARG A 178 -22.14 -3.34 10.63
N LYS A 179 -23.44 -3.58 10.70
CA LYS A 179 -24.21 -3.47 11.96
C LYS A 179 -23.68 -4.42 13.03
N LYS A 180 -23.40 -5.68 12.67
CA LYS A 180 -22.80 -6.66 13.60
C LYS A 180 -21.36 -6.29 13.97
N ASN A 181 -20.56 -5.88 12.98
CA ASN A 181 -19.17 -5.49 13.22
C ASN A 181 -19.06 -4.23 14.08
N SER A 182 -20.04 -3.32 14.04
CA SER A 182 -20.11 -2.13 14.91
C SER A 182 -20.21 -2.51 16.39
N ALA A 183 -21.05 -3.51 16.73
CA ALA A 183 -21.14 -4.00 18.11
C ALA A 183 -19.83 -4.67 18.57
N ILE A 184 -19.17 -5.42 17.68
CA ILE A 184 -17.84 -6.00 17.94
C ILE A 184 -16.81 -4.88 18.13
N GLY A 185 -16.81 -3.87 17.27
CA GLY A 185 -15.92 -2.71 17.36
C GLY A 185 -16.13 -1.91 18.65
N LEU A 186 -17.38 -1.77 19.11
CA LEU A 186 -17.70 -1.17 20.40
C LEU A 186 -17.13 -1.99 21.56
N ALA A 187 -17.34 -3.32 21.56
CA ALA A 187 -16.83 -4.21 22.59
C ALA A 187 -15.29 -4.20 22.65
N VAL A 188 -14.62 -4.22 21.49
CA VAL A 188 -13.17 -4.07 21.38
C VAL A 188 -12.73 -2.71 21.93
N SER A 189 -13.39 -1.62 21.53
CA SER A 189 -13.07 -0.27 22.02
C SER A 189 -13.25 -0.15 23.53
N GLN A 190 -14.27 -0.77 24.11
CA GLN A 190 -14.50 -0.81 25.56
C GLN A 190 -13.41 -1.61 26.28
N LYS A 191 -13.01 -2.76 25.73
CA LYS A 191 -11.89 -3.56 26.25
C LYS A 191 -10.58 -2.78 26.22
N GLU A 192 -10.25 -2.15 25.09
CA GLU A 192 -9.03 -1.35 24.95
C GLU A 192 -9.04 -0.12 25.87
N LYS A 193 -10.21 0.51 26.08
CA LYS A 193 -10.36 1.59 27.08
C LYS A 193 -10.15 1.10 28.50
N ALA A 194 -10.64 -0.10 28.85
CA ALA A 194 -10.40 -0.70 30.16
C ALA A 194 -8.93 -1.09 30.38
N LEU A 195 -8.19 -1.39 29.31
CA LEU A 195 -6.75 -1.63 29.32
C LEU A 195 -5.91 -0.35 29.19
N GLY A 196 -6.54 0.79 28.89
CA GLY A 196 -5.89 2.09 28.75
C GLY A 196 -5.48 2.64 30.11
N LYS A 197 -4.30 3.26 30.17
CA LYS A 197 -3.86 3.98 31.37
C LYS A 197 -4.78 5.16 31.63
N THR A 198 -5.11 5.40 32.90
CA THR A 198 -5.88 6.58 33.29
C THR A 198 -5.03 7.84 33.10
N LEU A 199 -5.68 9.01 33.06
CA LEU A 199 -4.97 10.29 32.91
C LEU A 199 -3.97 10.50 34.04
N GLU A 200 -4.33 10.10 35.26
CA GLU A 200 -3.50 10.22 36.46
C GLU A 200 -2.26 9.34 36.36
N GLN A 201 -2.40 8.10 35.86
CA GLN A 201 -1.27 7.22 35.62
C GLN A 201 -0.33 7.77 34.53
N ILE A 202 -0.88 8.45 33.52
CA ILE A 202 -0.07 9.11 32.50
C ILE A 202 0.65 10.34 33.08
N LEU A 203 -0.01 11.13 33.93
CA LEU A 203 0.61 12.27 34.61
C LEU A 203 1.76 11.83 35.51
N GLU A 204 1.58 10.75 36.27
CA GLU A 204 2.62 10.20 37.14
C GLU A 204 3.79 9.62 36.32
N TYR A 205 3.50 8.99 35.18
CA TYR A 205 4.53 8.54 34.23
C TYR A 205 5.41 9.71 33.73
N TYR A 206 4.80 10.83 33.33
CA TYR A 206 5.54 12.01 32.88
C TYR A 206 6.20 12.77 34.03
N ALA A 207 5.57 12.82 35.20
CA ALA A 207 6.19 13.38 36.40
C ALA A 207 7.46 12.61 36.78
N MET A 208 7.45 11.28 36.64
CA MET A 208 8.64 10.45 36.84
C MET A 208 9.74 10.74 35.80
N GLU A 209 9.37 10.94 34.52
CA GLU A 209 10.32 11.30 33.47
C GLU A 209 11.02 12.63 33.76
N ILE A 210 10.30 13.61 34.31
CA ILE A 210 10.83 14.94 34.64
C ILE A 210 11.64 14.92 35.93
N ASN A 211 11.12 14.28 36.99
CA ASN A 211 11.72 14.34 38.33
C ASN A 211 12.89 13.36 38.52
N ASP A 212 12.82 12.16 37.93
CA ASP A 212 13.82 11.11 38.11
C ASP A 212 14.23 10.44 36.78
N PRO A 213 14.92 11.15 35.86
CA PRO A 213 15.20 10.68 34.50
C PRO A 213 16.02 9.37 34.45
N ASN A 214 16.94 9.18 35.39
CA ASN A 214 17.80 7.98 35.45
C ASN A 214 17.00 6.73 35.79
N LYS A 215 16.06 6.84 36.75
CA LYS A 215 15.20 5.73 37.17
C LYS A 215 14.15 5.43 36.10
N PHE A 216 13.62 6.46 35.45
CA PHE A 216 12.73 6.34 34.31
C PHE A 216 13.38 5.57 33.16
N ASN A 217 14.58 5.97 32.73
CA ASN A 217 15.29 5.31 31.64
C ASN A 217 15.64 3.84 31.95
N ALA A 218 15.94 3.52 33.21
CA ALA A 218 16.17 2.13 33.63
C ALA A 218 14.90 1.27 33.50
N LEU A 219 13.76 1.77 33.97
CA LEU A 219 12.49 1.04 33.92
C LEU A 219 11.87 1.04 32.51
N LYS A 220 12.18 2.01 31.64
CA LYS A 220 11.67 2.14 30.26
C LYS A 220 11.94 0.94 29.37
N SER A 221 12.98 0.20 29.69
CA SER A 221 13.32 -1.06 29.03
C SER A 221 12.25 -2.16 29.22
N ASN A 222 11.48 -2.11 30.32
CA ASN A 222 10.42 -3.07 30.63
C ASN A 222 9.11 -2.35 30.97
N ARG A 223 8.15 -2.39 30.03
CA ARG A 223 6.86 -1.72 30.16
C ARG A 223 6.07 -2.15 31.40
N ALA A 224 6.08 -3.43 31.76
CA ALA A 224 5.38 -3.92 32.95
C ALA A 224 6.00 -3.37 34.26
N ALA A 225 7.31 -3.10 34.26
CA ALA A 225 8.01 -2.57 35.41
C ALA A 225 7.70 -1.08 35.65
N ILE A 226 7.62 -0.27 34.59
CA ILE A 226 7.14 1.12 34.76
C ILE A 226 5.68 1.13 35.17
N ASP A 227 4.84 0.34 34.51
CA ASP A 227 3.40 0.38 34.74
C ASP A 227 3.07 -0.04 36.18
N GLY A 228 3.78 -1.03 36.73
CA GLY A 228 3.68 -1.41 38.14
C GLY A 228 4.20 -0.34 39.11
N PHE A 229 5.30 0.35 38.77
CA PHE A 229 5.84 1.42 39.61
C PHE A 229 4.90 2.64 39.67
N VAL A 230 4.34 3.03 38.52
CA VAL A 230 3.36 4.11 38.40
C VAL A 230 2.07 3.76 39.14
N ALA A 231 1.59 2.52 39.04
CA ALA A 231 0.43 2.04 39.78
C ALA A 231 0.64 2.07 41.30
N GLN A 232 1.77 1.55 41.80
CA GLN A 232 2.09 1.58 43.24
C GLN A 232 2.21 2.99 43.80
N ARG A 233 2.79 3.93 43.03
CA ARG A 233 2.92 5.32 43.46
C ARG A 233 1.57 6.04 43.51
N PHE A 234 0.70 5.76 42.54
CA PHE A 234 -0.67 6.24 42.54
C PHE A 234 -1.48 5.69 43.72
N GLU A 235 -1.37 4.39 44.02
CA GLU A 235 -2.01 3.76 45.18
C GLU A 235 -1.52 4.33 46.52
N MET A 236 -0.22 4.63 46.66
CA MET A 236 0.32 5.30 47.85
C MET A 236 -0.18 6.73 48.04
N GLN A 237 -0.52 7.45 46.97
CA GLN A 237 -1.10 8.80 47.04
C GLN A 237 -2.61 8.82 47.28
N SER A 238 -3.30 7.71 47.02
CA SER A 238 -4.76 7.59 47.13
C SER A 238 -5.23 6.81 48.37
N ALA A 239 -4.31 6.34 49.21
CA ALA A 239 -4.62 5.79 50.53
C ALA A 239 -5.19 6.89 51.44
N PRO A 240 -6.36 6.69 52.08
CA PRO A 240 -6.88 7.64 53.05
C PRO A 240 -5.98 7.64 54.29
N ASN A 241 -5.63 8.85 54.76
CA ASN A 241 -5.06 9.05 56.10
C ASN A 241 -6.05 8.65 57.19
#